data_AF-A0A9D1P4A2-F1
#
_entry.id   AF-A0A9D1P4A2-F1
#
_cell.length_a   1.000
_cell.length_b   1.000
_cell.length_c   1.000
_cell.angle_alpha   90.00
_cell.angle_beta   90.00
_cell.angle_gamma   90.00
#
_symmetry.space_group_name_H-M   'P 1'
#
loop_
_entity.id
_entity.type
_entity.pdbx_description
1 polymer ?
#
loop_
_entity_poly.entity_id
_entity_poly.type
_entity_poly.pdbx_seq_one_letter_code
_entity_poly.pdbx_strand_id
1 'polypeptide(L)'
;MTQDTISTKSIKLPNLMRYLLIYLCITVFLCFFGPIHFNIRNPILLLFYISAYHLALWVGYKVACKGDIRKYPVLESSAFSRKDKIVLKRVIIIGLIFDVLLLVLVCGTVNPAGIFEKVMEGIMSPSTRYDNAFIEGNARGSSIASLMVTFGMPITIMALILSIYFYSDLKRGYKFCTIILYFIHLCYCLTQGANEGVFDIAIYIGVALYLRLQHQNVNRQRLHMKKKKKIMLIIAVGILMYIAFSFFTENIIGRTQANFAFGTLGENYYDKSAAINKYIPEGLYITFVYLTAYLCEGYYGMSLATTLEWVPNWGMGFSPFIRNNLSGILGVDLFANSYQVRIDEVYDWGALRNFHTAYTFWANDVGYIGVIFIMFILGYVFGKCYRASILRQSKSAIIMMPLLVTMIFYLPANNKVFVQPASMLLMVYLVGYEFLKYSSKRKNRGI
;
A
#
# COMPACT_ATOMS: atom_id res chain seq x y z
N MET A 1 -42.66 -14.87 -6.78
CA MET A 1 -41.75 -13.70 -6.88
C MET A 1 -40.55 -14.09 -7.71
N THR A 2 -40.54 -13.73 -8.99
CA THR A 2 -39.37 -13.85 -9.86
C THR A 2 -38.27 -12.94 -9.32
N GLN A 3 -37.13 -13.51 -8.92
CA GLN A 3 -35.96 -12.70 -8.59
C GLN A 3 -35.49 -12.02 -9.87
N ASP A 4 -35.72 -10.71 -9.99
CA ASP A 4 -35.14 -9.90 -11.07
C ASP A 4 -33.62 -10.09 -11.09
N THR A 5 -33.14 -10.80 -12.11
CA THR A 5 -31.72 -11.07 -12.32
C THR A 5 -31.08 -9.80 -12.90
N ILE A 6 -30.23 -9.14 -12.11
CA ILE A 6 -29.54 -7.93 -12.58
C ILE A 6 -28.36 -8.36 -13.46
N SER A 7 -28.37 -7.93 -14.73
CA SER A 7 -27.23 -8.12 -15.64
C SER A 7 -26.02 -7.34 -15.15
N THR A 8 -24.84 -7.95 -15.11
CA THR A 8 -23.61 -7.25 -14.72
C THR A 8 -23.14 -6.22 -15.74
N LYS A 9 -23.65 -6.29 -16.99
CA LYS A 9 -23.39 -5.29 -18.03
C LYS A 9 -24.06 -3.94 -17.73
N SER A 10 -25.21 -3.94 -17.07
CA SER A 10 -25.94 -2.70 -16.75
C SER A 10 -25.36 -1.96 -15.54
N ILE A 11 -24.52 -2.63 -14.75
CA ILE A 11 -23.93 -2.06 -13.53
C ILE A 11 -22.70 -1.20 -13.90
N LYS A 12 -22.87 0.12 -13.82
CA LYS A 12 -21.77 1.08 -13.96
C LYS A 12 -21.07 1.27 -12.62
N LEU A 13 -19.85 0.73 -12.50
CA LEU A 13 -18.97 0.99 -11.35
C LEU A 13 -18.12 2.24 -11.60
N PRO A 14 -17.80 3.02 -10.56
CA PRO A 14 -16.82 4.09 -10.69
C PRO A 14 -15.45 3.52 -11.12
N ASN A 15 -14.74 4.26 -11.94
CA ASN A 15 -13.45 3.81 -12.44
C ASN A 15 -12.33 4.20 -11.45
N LEU A 16 -12.11 3.36 -10.43
CA LEU A 16 -11.07 3.59 -9.42
C LEU A 16 -9.68 3.73 -10.06
N MET A 17 -9.38 2.92 -11.08
CA MET A 17 -8.10 2.97 -11.80
C MET A 17 -7.84 4.33 -12.45
N ARG A 18 -8.88 5.03 -12.92
CA ARG A 18 -8.73 6.39 -13.49
C ARG A 18 -8.16 7.36 -12.46
N TYR A 19 -8.63 7.33 -11.22
CA TYR A 19 -8.13 8.23 -10.17
C TYR A 19 -6.69 7.89 -9.78
N LEU A 20 -6.35 6.60 -9.72
CA LEU A 20 -4.98 6.16 -9.47
C LEU A 20 -4.02 6.57 -10.59
N LEU A 21 -4.44 6.49 -11.86
CA LEU A 21 -3.64 6.98 -12.98
C LEU A 21 -3.47 8.50 -12.98
N ILE A 22 -4.51 9.25 -12.62
CA ILE A 22 -4.39 10.70 -12.43
C ILE A 22 -3.36 11.02 -11.35
N TYR A 23 -3.42 10.32 -10.21
CA TYR A 23 -2.43 10.44 -9.15
C TYR A 23 -1.01 10.15 -9.67
N LEU A 24 -0.80 9.04 -10.39
CA LEU A 24 0.51 8.72 -10.95
C LEU A 24 1.00 9.79 -11.93
N CYS A 25 0.14 10.30 -12.82
CA CYS A 25 0.49 11.41 -13.70
C CYS A 25 0.84 12.68 -12.93
N ILE A 26 0.16 12.97 -11.82
CA ILE A 26 0.50 14.09 -10.94
C ILE A 26 1.91 13.89 -10.35
N THR A 27 2.27 12.69 -9.91
CA THR A 27 3.64 12.45 -9.39
C THR A 27 4.71 12.66 -10.46
N VAL A 28 4.44 12.28 -11.72
CA VAL A 28 5.36 12.57 -12.84
C VAL A 28 5.44 14.08 -13.07
N PHE A 29 4.30 14.77 -13.08
CA PHE A 29 4.27 16.23 -13.22
C PHE A 29 5.07 16.92 -12.10
N LEU A 30 4.92 16.49 -10.84
CA LEU A 30 5.68 17.01 -9.71
C LEU A 30 7.18 16.70 -9.82
N CYS A 31 7.58 15.59 -10.43
CA CYS A 31 8.99 15.27 -10.64
C CYS A 31 9.68 16.27 -11.59
N PHE A 32 8.96 16.75 -12.62
CA PHE A 32 9.53 17.67 -13.62
C PHE A 32 9.27 19.16 -13.34
N PHE A 33 8.18 19.47 -12.64
CA PHE A 33 7.71 20.86 -12.45
C PHE A 33 7.46 21.22 -10.97
N GLY A 34 7.77 20.30 -10.07
CA GLY A 34 7.61 20.48 -8.64
C GLY A 34 8.68 21.39 -8.02
N PRO A 35 8.65 21.56 -6.69
CA PRO A 35 9.61 22.36 -5.93
C PRO A 35 11.02 21.78 -5.91
N ILE A 36 11.20 20.49 -6.21
CA ILE A 36 12.50 19.83 -6.19
C ILE A 36 13.03 19.76 -7.62
N HIS A 37 14.23 20.30 -7.83
CA HIS A 37 14.94 20.16 -9.07
C HIS A 37 15.67 18.82 -9.10
N PHE A 38 15.13 17.86 -9.83
CA PHE A 38 15.77 16.57 -10.06
C PHE A 38 16.64 16.60 -11.31
N ASN A 39 17.92 16.21 -11.18
CA ASN A 39 18.88 16.11 -12.28
C ASN A 39 18.65 14.83 -13.11
N ILE A 40 17.45 14.70 -13.68
CA ILE A 40 16.98 13.50 -14.38
C ILE A 40 17.92 13.12 -15.52
N ARG A 41 18.43 11.88 -15.48
CA ARG A 41 19.21 11.28 -16.56
C ARG A 41 18.27 10.65 -17.60
N ASN A 42 18.60 10.81 -18.89
CA ASN A 42 17.79 10.31 -20.01
C ASN A 42 16.27 10.61 -19.88
N PRO A 43 15.85 11.89 -19.76
CA PRO A 43 14.47 12.25 -19.45
C PRO A 43 13.44 11.70 -20.46
N ILE A 44 13.81 11.65 -21.75
CA ILE A 44 12.95 11.10 -22.81
C ILE A 44 12.70 9.61 -22.58
N LEU A 45 13.75 8.85 -22.23
CA LEU A 45 13.66 7.41 -21.99
C LEU A 45 12.84 7.11 -20.71
N LEU A 46 13.06 7.89 -19.65
CA LEU A 46 12.27 7.82 -18.43
C LEU A 46 10.77 8.04 -18.70
N LEU A 47 10.44 9.13 -19.40
CA LEU A 47 9.05 9.45 -19.76
C LEU A 47 8.42 8.39 -20.66
N PHE A 48 9.17 7.83 -21.61
CA PHE A 48 8.72 6.73 -22.44
C PHE A 48 8.33 5.51 -21.59
N TYR A 49 9.21 5.05 -20.71
CA TYR A 49 8.94 3.88 -19.87
C TYR A 49 7.77 4.11 -18.91
N ILE A 50 7.73 5.23 -18.20
CA ILE A 50 6.61 5.53 -17.27
C ILE A 50 5.28 5.60 -18.04
N SER A 51 5.26 6.23 -19.21
CA SER A 51 4.06 6.28 -20.05
C SER A 51 3.61 4.89 -20.49
N ALA A 52 4.56 4.04 -20.91
CA ALA A 52 4.29 2.65 -21.28
C ALA A 52 3.76 1.83 -20.08
N TYR A 53 4.31 2.03 -18.88
CA TYR A 53 3.86 1.37 -17.65
C TYR A 53 2.43 1.78 -17.28
N HIS A 54 2.11 3.07 -17.33
CA HIS A 54 0.77 3.59 -17.05
C HIS A 54 -0.25 3.09 -18.08
N LEU A 55 0.13 3.06 -19.36
CA LEU A 55 -0.72 2.51 -20.42
C LEU A 55 -0.96 1.02 -20.22
N ALA A 56 0.07 0.23 -19.93
CA ALA A 56 -0.05 -1.20 -19.67
C ALA A 56 -0.96 -1.49 -18.47
N LEU A 57 -0.80 -0.72 -17.38
CA LEU A 57 -1.67 -0.79 -16.20
C LEU A 57 -3.15 -0.57 -16.56
N TRP A 58 -3.42 0.46 -17.35
CA TRP A 58 -4.77 0.77 -17.81
C TRP A 58 -5.35 -0.31 -18.72
N VAL A 59 -4.57 -0.78 -19.69
CA VAL A 59 -4.99 -1.81 -20.64
C VAL A 59 -5.28 -3.10 -19.91
N GLY A 60 -4.42 -3.54 -18.99
CA GLY A 60 -4.64 -4.69 -18.13
C GLY A 60 -5.96 -4.59 -17.35
N TYR A 61 -6.21 -3.43 -16.72
CA TYR A 61 -7.46 -3.16 -16.01
C TYR A 61 -8.69 -3.27 -16.91
N LYS A 62 -8.63 -2.71 -18.13
CA LYS A 62 -9.73 -2.77 -19.10
C LYS A 62 -10.00 -4.19 -19.57
N VAL A 63 -8.95 -4.96 -19.88
CA VAL A 63 -9.05 -6.37 -20.29
C VAL A 63 -9.71 -7.19 -19.17
N ALA A 64 -9.26 -7.02 -17.92
CA ALA A 64 -9.85 -7.71 -16.77
C ALA A 64 -11.33 -7.36 -16.58
N CYS A 65 -11.70 -6.08 -16.66
CA CYS A 65 -13.09 -5.65 -16.53
C CYS A 65 -13.99 -6.24 -17.61
N LYS A 66 -13.56 -6.18 -18.88
CA LYS A 66 -14.30 -6.77 -20.02
C LYS A 66 -14.45 -8.29 -19.85
N GLY A 67 -13.37 -8.98 -19.46
CA GLY A 67 -13.39 -10.43 -19.25
C GLY A 67 -14.26 -10.86 -18.06
N ASP A 68 -14.31 -10.07 -16.99
CA ASP A 68 -15.17 -10.34 -15.83
C ASP A 68 -16.66 -10.23 -16.18
N ILE A 69 -17.05 -9.21 -16.94
CA ILE A 69 -18.44 -9.02 -17.44
C ILE A 69 -18.88 -10.22 -18.28
N ARG A 70 -18.01 -10.74 -19.15
CA ARG A 70 -18.31 -11.92 -19.98
C ARG A 70 -18.48 -13.18 -19.14
N LYS A 71 -17.61 -13.38 -18.14
CA LYS A 71 -17.60 -14.60 -17.31
C LYS A 71 -18.74 -14.65 -16.29
N TYR A 72 -19.16 -13.51 -15.76
CA TYR A 72 -20.22 -13.40 -14.76
C TYR A 72 -21.30 -12.46 -15.28
N PRO A 73 -22.17 -12.90 -16.21
CA PRO A 73 -23.15 -12.03 -16.87
C PRO A 73 -24.32 -11.64 -15.96
N VAL A 74 -24.57 -12.40 -14.89
CA VAL A 74 -25.65 -12.17 -13.92
C VAL A 74 -25.05 -12.03 -12.51
N LEU A 75 -25.59 -11.11 -11.73
CA LEU A 75 -25.21 -10.93 -10.34
C LEU A 75 -25.82 -12.03 -9.47
N GLU A 76 -24.99 -12.95 -8.96
CA GLU A 76 -25.41 -13.88 -7.93
C GLU A 76 -25.46 -13.18 -6.57
N SER A 77 -26.52 -13.41 -5.79
CA SER A 77 -26.60 -12.91 -4.43
C SER A 77 -25.59 -13.65 -3.55
N SER A 78 -24.41 -13.03 -3.30
CA SER A 78 -23.48 -13.57 -2.31
C SER A 78 -24.05 -13.33 -0.92
N ALA A 79 -24.63 -14.38 -0.31
CA ALA A 79 -25.08 -14.29 1.07
C ALA A 79 -23.88 -14.42 2.02
N PHE A 80 -23.72 -13.46 2.94
CA PHE A 80 -22.74 -13.55 4.02
C PHE A 80 -23.10 -14.72 4.94
N SER A 81 -22.41 -15.85 4.75
CA SER A 81 -22.82 -17.13 5.31
C SER A 81 -22.49 -17.26 6.81
N ARG A 82 -23.05 -18.29 7.46
CA ARG A 82 -22.68 -18.64 8.85
C ARG A 82 -21.19 -18.98 8.98
N LYS A 83 -20.62 -19.69 8.00
CA LYS A 83 -19.19 -20.00 7.94
C LYS A 83 -18.36 -18.72 7.86
N ASP A 84 -18.79 -17.77 7.04
CA ASP A 84 -18.12 -16.47 6.88
C ASP A 84 -18.05 -15.69 8.18
N LYS A 85 -19.14 -15.70 8.96
CA LYS A 85 -19.20 -15.08 10.30
C LYS A 85 -18.21 -15.73 11.26
N ILE A 86 -18.10 -17.07 11.26
CA ILE A 86 -17.18 -17.78 12.16
C ILE A 86 -15.73 -17.45 11.81
N VAL A 87 -15.37 -17.51 10.52
CA VAL A 87 -14.03 -17.18 10.05
C VAL A 87 -13.68 -15.73 10.41
N LEU A 88 -14.57 -14.78 10.15
CA LEU A 88 -14.32 -13.37 10.45
C LEU A 88 -14.08 -13.14 11.94
N LYS A 89 -14.86 -13.77 12.82
CA LYS A 89 -14.66 -13.68 14.27
C LYS A 89 -13.29 -14.20 14.69
N ARG A 90 -12.87 -15.35 14.16
CA ARG A 90 -11.55 -15.93 14.45
C ARG A 90 -10.43 -15.00 13.97
N VAL A 91 -10.54 -14.47 12.75
CA VAL A 91 -9.56 -13.52 12.21
C VAL A 91 -9.47 -12.26 13.08
N ILE A 92 -10.59 -11.68 13.53
CA ILE A 92 -10.58 -10.51 14.42
C ILE A 92 -9.88 -10.81 15.75
N ILE A 93 -10.21 -11.93 16.40
CA ILE A 93 -9.64 -12.27 17.70
C ILE A 93 -8.14 -12.60 17.58
N ILE A 94 -7.76 -13.40 16.58
CA ILE A 94 -6.36 -13.76 16.35
C ILE A 94 -5.55 -12.51 15.97
N GLY A 95 -6.09 -11.66 15.09
CA GLY A 95 -5.46 -10.39 14.72
C GLY A 95 -5.25 -9.49 15.93
N LEU A 96 -6.26 -9.37 16.81
CA LEU A 96 -6.16 -8.59 18.05
C LEU A 96 -5.08 -9.13 18.99
N ILE A 97 -4.99 -10.45 19.15
CA ILE A 97 -3.94 -11.07 19.97
C ILE A 97 -2.56 -10.75 19.41
N PHE A 98 -2.34 -10.92 18.10
CA PHE A 98 -1.05 -10.61 17.49
C PHE A 98 -0.69 -9.14 17.61
N ASP A 99 -1.66 -8.24 17.44
CA ASP A 99 -1.44 -6.81 17.50
C ASP A 99 -1.09 -6.33 18.92
N VAL A 100 -1.75 -6.88 19.95
CA VAL A 100 -1.38 -6.66 21.36
C VAL A 100 0.05 -7.13 21.63
N LEU A 101 0.39 -8.35 21.19
CA LEU A 101 1.72 -8.91 21.42
C LEU A 101 2.80 -8.10 20.69
N LEU A 102 2.53 -7.63 19.47
CA LEU A 102 3.42 -6.76 18.72
C LEU A 102 3.59 -5.40 19.39
N LEU A 103 2.52 -4.80 19.90
CA LEU A 103 2.61 -3.55 20.67
C LEU A 103 3.49 -3.71 21.90
N VAL A 104 3.28 -4.77 22.70
CA VAL A 104 4.11 -5.08 23.87
C VAL A 104 5.58 -5.25 23.49
N LEU A 105 5.84 -5.96 22.38
CA LEU A 105 7.19 -6.25 21.93
C LEU A 105 7.93 -5.00 21.42
N VAL A 106 7.25 -4.16 20.64
CA VAL A 106 7.80 -2.87 20.16
C VAL A 106 7.99 -1.88 21.31
N CYS A 107 7.10 -1.87 22.29
CA CYS A 107 7.29 -1.06 23.49
C CYS A 107 8.38 -1.63 24.41
N GLY A 108 8.68 -2.94 24.33
CA GLY A 108 9.63 -3.61 25.22
C GLY A 108 9.16 -3.69 26.66
N THR A 109 7.85 -3.57 26.89
CA THR A 109 7.25 -3.59 28.23
C THR A 109 5.79 -4.02 28.15
N VAL A 110 5.34 -4.73 29.19
CA VAL A 110 3.93 -5.07 29.42
C VAL A 110 3.21 -4.04 30.31
N ASN A 111 3.96 -3.10 30.91
CA ASN A 111 3.40 -2.08 31.79
C ASN A 111 2.57 -1.07 30.98
N PRO A 112 1.24 -0.93 31.23
CA PRO A 112 0.39 0.00 30.49
C PRO A 112 0.88 1.46 30.55
N ALA A 113 1.47 1.88 31.68
CA ALA A 113 2.00 3.23 31.83
C ALA A 113 3.17 3.49 30.87
N GLY A 114 4.10 2.54 30.75
CA GLY A 114 5.24 2.64 29.83
C GLY A 114 4.83 2.55 28.36
N ILE A 115 3.80 1.76 28.04
CA ILE A 115 3.20 1.76 26.68
C ILE A 115 2.58 3.12 26.38
N PHE A 116 1.80 3.67 27.31
CA PHE A 116 1.15 4.96 27.15
C PHE A 116 2.17 6.10 26.98
N GLU A 117 3.25 6.11 27.75
CA GLU A 117 4.34 7.07 27.62
C GLU A 117 4.94 7.07 26.21
N LYS A 118 5.26 5.88 25.65
CA LYS A 118 5.79 5.76 24.28
C LYS A 118 4.79 6.17 23.20
N VAL A 119 3.50 5.88 23.40
CA VAL A 119 2.44 6.36 22.49
C VAL A 119 2.35 7.88 22.54
N MET A 120 2.39 8.47 23.73
CA MET A 120 2.37 9.92 23.91
C MET A 120 3.61 10.59 23.32
N GLU A 121 4.79 9.99 23.49
CA GLU A 121 6.02 10.42 22.81
C GLU A 121 5.84 10.40 21.29
N GLY A 122 5.26 9.32 20.74
CA GLY A 122 4.95 9.22 19.31
C GLY A 122 3.96 10.25 18.78
N ILE A 123 3.08 10.80 19.64
CA ILE A 123 2.14 11.87 19.28
C ILE A 123 2.79 13.26 19.41
N MET A 124 3.49 13.51 20.52
CA MET A 124 4.02 14.82 20.89
C MET A 124 5.36 15.12 20.25
N SER A 125 6.19 14.09 20.02
CA SER A 125 7.47 14.18 19.30
C SER A 125 7.68 12.96 18.39
N PRO A 126 6.96 12.88 17.26
CA PRO A 126 7.07 11.75 16.33
C PRO A 126 8.50 11.51 15.83
N SER A 127 9.30 12.57 15.67
CA SER A 127 10.70 12.51 15.23
C SER A 127 11.60 11.84 16.26
N THR A 128 11.56 12.30 17.52
CA THR A 128 12.34 11.71 18.62
C THR A 128 11.97 10.25 18.82
N ARG A 129 10.67 9.92 18.77
CA ARG A 129 10.21 8.54 18.92
C ARG A 129 10.72 7.64 17.80
N TYR A 130 10.78 8.13 16.56
CA TYR A 130 11.31 7.39 15.43
C TYR A 130 12.79 6.99 15.65
N ASP A 131 13.61 7.95 16.06
CA ASP A 131 15.04 7.73 16.32
C ASP A 131 15.24 6.75 17.50
N ASN A 132 14.49 6.95 18.59
CA ASN A 132 14.51 6.06 19.75
C ASN A 132 14.05 4.64 19.40
N ALA A 133 12.99 4.49 18.60
CA ALA A 133 12.50 3.19 18.15
C ALA A 133 13.54 2.44 17.31
N PHE A 134 14.31 3.14 16.48
CA PHE A 134 15.39 2.54 15.69
C PHE A 134 16.51 1.98 16.58
N ILE A 135 16.96 2.76 17.57
CA ILE A 135 17.99 2.36 18.54
C ILE A 135 17.51 1.18 19.39
N GLU A 136 16.30 1.29 19.96
CA GLU A 136 15.68 0.24 20.76
C GLU A 136 15.48 -1.06 19.97
N GLY A 137 15.10 -0.96 18.69
CA GLY A 137 14.90 -2.11 17.82
C GLY A 137 16.19 -2.89 17.56
N ASN A 138 17.29 -2.18 17.31
CA ASN A 138 18.62 -2.80 17.12
C ASN A 138 19.13 -3.48 18.40
N ALA A 139 18.87 -2.89 19.57
CA ALA A 139 19.33 -3.43 20.84
C ALA A 139 18.62 -4.74 21.26
N ARG A 140 17.40 -5.01 20.78
CA ARG A 140 16.57 -6.12 21.30
C ARG A 140 16.80 -7.48 20.64
N GLY A 141 17.49 -7.55 19.50
CA GLY A 141 17.69 -8.81 18.77
C GLY A 141 16.40 -9.38 18.17
N SER A 142 16.30 -9.44 16.85
CA SER A 142 15.02 -9.36 16.16
C SER A 142 14.31 -10.69 15.87
N SER A 143 14.77 -11.87 16.32
CA SER A 143 14.26 -13.14 15.76
C SER A 143 12.77 -13.37 16.06
N ILE A 144 12.33 -13.26 17.31
CA ILE A 144 10.92 -13.46 17.69
C ILE A 144 10.04 -12.35 17.11
N ALA A 145 10.49 -11.09 17.20
CA ALA A 145 9.77 -9.95 16.64
C ALA A 145 9.57 -10.08 15.13
N SER A 146 10.61 -10.49 14.42
CA SER A 146 10.55 -10.74 12.98
C SER A 146 9.59 -11.86 12.65
N LEU A 147 9.56 -12.95 13.42
CA LEU A 147 8.58 -14.04 13.25
C LEU A 147 7.14 -13.56 13.49
N MET A 148 6.91 -12.77 14.56
CA MET A 148 5.58 -12.23 14.86
C MET A 148 5.09 -11.28 13.78
N VAL A 149 5.97 -10.41 13.26
CA VAL A 149 5.64 -9.55 12.11
C VAL A 149 5.38 -10.40 10.86
N THR A 150 6.22 -11.40 10.59
CA THR A 150 6.14 -12.22 9.39
C THR A 150 4.84 -13.04 9.34
N PHE A 151 4.42 -13.65 10.45
CA PHE A 151 3.26 -14.54 10.49
C PHE A 151 2.00 -13.93 11.09
N GLY A 152 2.14 -13.05 12.09
CA GLY A 152 1.03 -12.42 12.80
C GLY A 152 0.39 -11.27 12.01
N MET A 153 1.22 -10.36 11.48
CA MET A 153 0.71 -9.17 10.78
C MET A 153 -0.14 -9.47 9.54
N PRO A 154 0.12 -10.49 8.70
CA PRO A 154 -0.81 -10.88 7.65
C PRO A 154 -2.24 -11.11 8.17
N ILE A 155 -2.39 -11.73 9.35
CA ILE A 155 -3.69 -11.98 9.97
C ILE A 155 -4.30 -10.68 10.52
N THR A 156 -3.48 -9.83 11.14
CA THR A 156 -3.90 -8.50 11.61
C THR A 156 -4.40 -7.63 10.45
N ILE A 157 -3.69 -7.57 9.33
CA ILE A 157 -4.10 -6.83 8.13
C ILE A 157 -5.44 -7.37 7.59
N MET A 158 -5.60 -8.70 7.51
CA MET A 158 -6.88 -9.31 7.15
C MET A 158 -8.00 -8.91 8.11
N ALA A 159 -7.73 -8.88 9.41
CA ALA A 159 -8.68 -8.49 10.45
C ALA A 159 -9.11 -7.03 10.30
N LEU A 160 -8.16 -6.11 10.13
CA LEU A 160 -8.43 -4.68 9.91
C LEU A 160 -9.35 -4.50 8.69
N ILE A 161 -8.96 -5.02 7.53
CA ILE A 161 -9.71 -4.83 6.28
C ILE A 161 -11.11 -5.46 6.36
N LEU A 162 -11.22 -6.72 6.77
CA LEU A 162 -12.50 -7.44 6.77
C LEU A 162 -13.47 -6.94 7.84
N SER A 163 -12.97 -6.54 9.01
CA SER A 163 -13.80 -6.05 10.11
C SER A 163 -14.51 -4.74 9.75
N ILE A 164 -13.84 -3.83 9.02
CA ILE A 164 -14.45 -2.62 8.48
C ILE A 164 -15.45 -2.95 7.39
N TYR A 165 -15.08 -3.78 6.42
CA TYR A 165 -15.98 -4.12 5.30
C TYR A 165 -17.30 -4.76 5.78
N PHE A 166 -17.21 -5.69 6.74
CA PHE A 166 -18.35 -6.41 7.30
C PHE A 166 -18.86 -5.83 8.63
N TYR A 167 -18.48 -4.59 8.98
CA TYR A 167 -18.76 -4.01 10.31
C TYR A 167 -20.25 -4.03 10.67
N SER A 168 -21.14 -3.73 9.71
CA SER A 168 -22.59 -3.75 9.94
C SER A 168 -23.13 -5.13 10.30
N ASP A 169 -22.43 -6.18 9.88
CA ASP A 169 -22.86 -7.58 9.95
C ASP A 169 -22.30 -8.28 11.21
N LEU A 170 -21.47 -7.56 12.00
CA LEU A 170 -20.88 -8.02 13.26
C LEU A 170 -21.85 -7.84 14.45
N LYS A 171 -21.74 -8.76 15.43
CA LYS A 171 -22.39 -8.60 16.75
C LYS A 171 -21.71 -7.48 17.55
N ARG A 172 -22.41 -6.90 18.53
CA ARG A 172 -21.90 -5.80 19.38
C ARG A 172 -20.50 -6.08 19.96
N GLY A 173 -20.26 -7.28 20.51
CA GLY A 173 -18.95 -7.66 21.05
C GLY A 173 -17.82 -7.58 20.00
N TYR A 174 -18.03 -8.11 18.79
CA TYR A 174 -17.00 -8.04 17.74
C TYR A 174 -16.84 -6.66 17.12
N LYS A 175 -17.89 -5.81 17.17
CA LYS A 175 -17.76 -4.39 16.84
C LYS A 175 -16.83 -3.69 17.82
N PHE A 176 -17.00 -3.96 19.12
CA PHE A 176 -16.11 -3.46 20.15
C PHE A 176 -14.67 -3.97 19.98
N CYS A 177 -14.48 -5.27 19.73
CA CYS A 177 -13.15 -5.82 19.41
C CYS A 177 -12.52 -5.18 18.17
N THR A 178 -13.33 -4.81 17.17
CA THR A 178 -12.84 -4.08 15.98
C THR A 178 -12.32 -2.70 16.34
N ILE A 179 -13.04 -1.96 17.19
CA ILE A 179 -12.59 -0.64 17.67
C ILE A 179 -11.28 -0.77 18.46
N ILE A 180 -11.19 -1.75 19.37
CA ILE A 180 -9.96 -2.03 20.11
C ILE A 180 -8.83 -2.40 19.17
N LEU A 181 -9.07 -3.27 18.18
CA LEU A 181 -8.05 -3.67 17.20
C LEU A 181 -7.45 -2.45 16.49
N TYR A 182 -8.30 -1.54 15.99
CA TYR A 182 -7.81 -0.32 15.33
C TYR A 182 -7.07 0.62 16.29
N PHE A 183 -7.55 0.73 17.52
CA PHE A 183 -6.90 1.55 18.54
C PHE A 183 -5.51 1.01 18.89
N ILE A 184 -5.39 -0.29 19.14
CA ILE A 184 -4.10 -0.95 19.44
C ILE A 184 -3.16 -0.85 18.26
N HIS A 185 -3.66 -1.07 17.03
CA HIS A 185 -2.83 -0.97 15.84
C HIS A 185 -2.30 0.46 15.63
N LEU A 186 -3.14 1.46 15.88
CA LEU A 186 -2.73 2.86 15.84
C LEU A 186 -1.66 3.17 16.90
N CYS A 187 -1.84 2.69 18.14
CA CYS A 187 -0.81 2.81 19.19
C CYS A 187 0.51 2.16 18.76
N TYR A 188 0.46 0.98 18.13
CA TYR A 188 1.63 0.30 17.58
C TYR A 188 2.32 1.12 16.48
N CYS A 189 1.58 1.76 15.58
CA CYS A 189 2.16 2.64 14.58
C CYS A 189 2.80 3.89 15.20
N LEU A 190 2.13 4.51 16.18
CA LEU A 190 2.62 5.70 16.87
C LEU A 190 3.89 5.41 17.68
N THR A 191 4.02 4.23 18.30
CA THR A 191 5.24 3.86 19.04
C THR A 191 6.45 3.61 18.16
N GLN A 192 6.26 3.48 16.84
CA GLN A 192 7.38 3.45 15.89
C GLN A 192 7.80 4.84 15.42
N GLY A 193 6.98 5.87 15.62
CA GLY A 193 7.23 7.22 15.09
C GLY A 193 7.26 7.31 13.56
N ALA A 194 6.92 6.23 12.85
CA ALA A 194 6.97 6.18 11.39
C ALA A 194 5.61 6.58 10.78
N ASN A 195 5.64 7.52 9.83
CA ASN A 195 4.44 7.98 9.10
C ASN A 195 3.73 6.86 8.34
N GLU A 196 4.51 5.88 7.88
CA GLU A 196 4.10 4.75 7.05
C GLU A 196 2.88 4.00 7.60
N GLY A 197 2.92 3.59 8.88
CA GLY A 197 1.84 2.79 9.47
C GLY A 197 0.51 3.55 9.53
N VAL A 198 0.56 4.86 9.76
CA VAL A 198 -0.63 5.72 9.77
C VAL A 198 -1.27 5.79 8.39
N PHE A 199 -0.46 5.94 7.33
CA PHE A 199 -0.95 5.92 5.95
C PHE A 199 -1.54 4.56 5.56
N ASP A 200 -0.92 3.45 5.97
CA ASP A 200 -1.44 2.11 5.69
C ASP A 200 -2.80 1.88 6.34
N ILE A 201 -2.99 2.29 7.60
CA ILE A 201 -4.30 2.27 8.29
C ILE A 201 -5.33 3.08 7.50
N ALA A 202 -4.97 4.28 7.07
CA ALA A 202 -5.87 5.15 6.31
C ALA A 202 -6.29 4.51 4.97
N ILE A 203 -5.37 3.85 4.26
CA ILE A 203 -5.67 3.11 3.04
C ILE A 203 -6.58 1.91 3.34
N TYR A 204 -6.29 1.12 4.38
CA TYR A 204 -7.10 -0.05 4.75
C TYR A 204 -8.54 0.34 5.07
N ILE A 205 -8.74 1.38 5.88
CA ILE A 205 -10.08 1.90 6.21
C ILE A 205 -10.74 2.48 4.95
N GLY A 206 -10.07 3.39 4.25
CA GLY A 206 -10.61 4.13 3.12
C GLY A 206 -11.05 3.21 1.98
N VAL A 207 -10.20 2.26 1.58
CA VAL A 207 -10.51 1.30 0.52
C VAL A 207 -11.60 0.34 0.95
N ALA A 208 -11.54 -0.25 2.16
CA ALA A 208 -12.57 -1.17 2.63
C ALA A 208 -13.96 -0.51 2.72
N LEU A 209 -14.03 0.71 3.25
CA LEU A 209 -15.27 1.50 3.29
C LEU A 209 -15.76 1.83 1.88
N TYR A 210 -14.87 2.27 0.99
CA TYR A 210 -15.23 2.56 -0.40
C TYR A 210 -15.85 1.34 -1.08
N LEU A 211 -15.21 0.17 -0.98
CA LEU A 211 -15.72 -1.07 -1.56
C LEU A 211 -17.07 -1.46 -0.97
N ARG A 212 -17.25 -1.36 0.35
CA ARG A 212 -18.53 -1.66 1.02
C ARG A 212 -19.64 -0.74 0.53
N LEU A 213 -19.35 0.53 0.35
CA LEU A 213 -20.31 1.50 -0.17
C LEU A 213 -20.66 1.26 -1.63
N GLN A 214 -19.68 0.92 -2.47
CA GLN A 214 -19.96 0.54 -3.85
C GLN A 214 -20.81 -0.73 -3.93
N HIS A 215 -20.51 -1.73 -3.11
CA HIS A 215 -21.34 -2.93 -3.02
C HIS A 215 -22.77 -2.58 -2.60
N GLN A 216 -22.92 -1.74 -1.56
CA GLN A 216 -24.23 -1.28 -1.14
C GLN A 216 -24.93 -0.52 -2.25
N ASN A 217 -24.26 0.35 -3.01
CA ASN A 217 -24.84 1.08 -4.15
C ASN A 217 -25.35 0.15 -5.25
N VAL A 218 -24.61 -0.90 -5.57
CA VAL A 218 -25.05 -1.92 -6.52
C VAL A 218 -26.31 -2.62 -6.02
N ASN A 219 -26.33 -3.03 -4.74
CA ASN A 219 -27.52 -3.62 -4.13
C ASN A 219 -28.67 -2.59 -4.00
N ARG A 220 -28.34 -1.30 -3.86
CA ARG A 220 -29.23 -0.14 -3.73
C ARG A 220 -29.65 0.51 -5.05
N GLN A 221 -29.23 -0.03 -6.19
CA GLN A 221 -30.09 0.04 -7.37
C GLN A 221 -31.46 -0.65 -7.11
N ARG A 222 -31.66 -1.27 -5.93
CA ARG A 222 -32.97 -1.56 -5.30
C ARG A 222 -33.50 -0.53 -4.29
N LEU A 223 -32.69 0.37 -3.69
CA LEU A 223 -33.11 1.35 -2.64
C LEU A 223 -32.15 2.55 -2.51
N HIS A 224 -32.60 3.79 -2.70
CA HIS A 224 -31.77 5.01 -2.68
C HIS A 224 -30.86 5.21 -1.43
N MET A 225 -29.57 5.50 -1.65
CA MET A 225 -28.71 6.07 -0.61
C MET A 225 -29.09 7.51 -0.32
N LYS A 226 -29.37 7.84 0.94
CA LYS A 226 -29.54 9.23 1.37
C LYS A 226 -28.22 9.99 1.21
N LYS A 227 -28.23 11.09 0.43
CA LYS A 227 -27.12 12.03 0.16
C LYS A 227 -26.26 12.34 1.41
N LYS A 228 -26.90 12.43 2.58
CA LYS A 228 -26.29 12.64 3.90
C LYS A 228 -25.16 11.65 4.24
N LYS A 229 -25.31 10.35 3.97
CA LYS A 229 -24.29 9.33 4.31
C LYS A 229 -23.02 9.46 3.45
N LYS A 230 -23.18 9.87 2.19
CA LYS A 230 -22.05 10.10 1.28
C LYS A 230 -21.24 11.32 1.73
N ILE A 231 -21.91 12.40 2.12
CA ILE A 231 -21.26 13.61 2.64
C ILE A 231 -20.50 13.30 3.93
N MET A 232 -21.11 12.60 4.89
CA MET A 232 -20.44 12.21 6.14
C MET A 232 -19.17 11.39 5.90
N LEU A 233 -19.17 10.48 4.92
CA LEU A 233 -17.96 9.73 4.57
C LEU A 233 -16.87 10.65 4.02
N ILE A 234 -17.21 11.55 3.09
CA ILE A 234 -16.24 12.48 2.51
C ILE A 234 -15.61 13.34 3.61
N ILE A 235 -16.41 13.81 4.56
CA ILE A 235 -15.94 14.54 5.73
C ILE A 235 -15.01 13.66 6.59
N ALA A 236 -15.41 12.42 6.90
CA ALA A 236 -14.59 11.52 7.70
C ALA A 236 -13.23 11.19 7.04
N VAL A 237 -13.23 10.95 5.73
CA VAL A 237 -11.99 10.74 4.95
C VAL A 237 -11.16 12.02 4.91
N GLY A 238 -11.77 13.18 4.74
CA GLY A 238 -11.08 14.48 4.77
C GLY A 238 -10.39 14.74 6.11
N ILE A 239 -11.07 14.47 7.23
CA ILE A 239 -10.51 14.57 8.58
C ILE A 239 -9.34 13.60 8.76
N LEU A 240 -9.49 12.35 8.31
CA LEU A 240 -8.43 11.34 8.41
C LEU A 240 -7.18 11.76 7.61
N MET A 241 -7.37 12.28 6.39
CA MET A 241 -6.29 12.79 5.56
C MET A 241 -5.62 14.02 6.18
N TYR A 242 -6.40 14.93 6.76
CA TYR A 242 -5.87 16.08 7.49
C TYR A 242 -4.97 15.64 8.64
N ILE A 243 -5.45 14.72 9.50
CA ILE A 243 -4.66 14.17 10.62
C ILE A 243 -3.37 13.52 10.11
N ALA A 244 -3.45 12.70 9.07
CA ALA A 244 -2.27 12.04 8.49
C ALA A 244 -1.25 13.05 7.94
N PHE A 245 -1.69 14.10 7.26
CA PHE A 245 -0.79 15.14 6.74
C PHE A 245 -0.23 16.04 7.84
N SER A 246 -1.01 16.37 8.88
CA SER A 246 -0.50 17.09 10.05
C SER A 246 0.58 16.28 10.75
N PHE A 247 0.33 14.99 11.02
CA PHE A 247 1.32 14.10 11.63
C PHE A 247 2.60 14.00 10.78
N PHE A 248 2.45 13.83 9.46
CA PHE A 248 3.58 13.83 8.53
C PHE A 248 4.39 15.12 8.60
N THR A 249 3.72 16.27 8.63
CA THR A 249 4.35 17.59 8.63
C THR A 249 5.15 17.81 9.90
N GLU A 250 4.57 17.55 11.06
CA GLU A 250 5.25 17.68 12.36
C GLU A 250 6.46 16.74 12.47
N ASN A 251 6.31 15.49 12.03
CA ASN A 251 7.41 14.52 12.02
C ASN A 251 8.60 15.02 11.18
N ILE A 252 8.30 15.53 9.98
CA ILE A 252 9.31 16.04 9.06
C ILE A 252 9.97 17.32 9.59
N ILE A 253 9.18 18.27 10.13
CA ILE A 253 9.72 19.50 10.73
C ILE A 253 10.65 19.13 11.89
N GLY A 254 10.25 18.22 12.77
CA GLY A 254 11.08 17.77 13.89
C GLY A 254 12.41 17.14 13.46
N ARG A 255 12.44 16.39 12.36
CA ARG A 255 13.65 15.71 11.86
C ARG A 255 14.58 16.62 11.06
N THR A 256 13.99 17.55 10.31
CA THR A 256 14.74 18.34 9.32
C THR A 256 14.94 19.79 9.75
N GLN A 257 14.29 20.20 10.85
CA GLN A 257 14.23 21.58 11.33
C GLN A 257 13.75 22.53 10.22
N ALA A 258 12.92 22.02 9.29
CA ALA A 258 12.46 22.71 8.09
C ALA A 258 13.57 23.30 7.20
N ASN A 259 14.81 22.81 7.31
CA ASN A 259 15.96 23.46 6.65
C ASN A 259 16.07 23.19 5.14
N PHE A 260 15.16 22.40 4.55
CA PHE A 260 15.18 21.97 3.13
C PHE A 260 16.54 21.47 2.61
N ALA A 261 17.46 21.17 3.52
CA ALA A 261 18.75 20.55 3.28
C ALA A 261 18.51 19.05 3.38
N PHE A 262 17.99 18.48 2.30
CA PHE A 262 17.69 17.07 2.24
C PHE A 262 19.01 16.30 2.15
N GLY A 263 19.42 15.65 3.24
CA GLY A 263 20.57 14.72 3.21
C GLY A 263 20.39 13.55 2.24
N THR A 264 19.17 13.34 1.74
CA THR A 264 18.77 12.28 0.80
C THR A 264 18.65 12.75 -0.64
N LEU A 265 18.82 14.04 -0.97
CA LEU A 265 18.65 14.51 -2.35
C LEU A 265 19.90 14.41 -3.24
N GLY A 266 21.07 14.08 -2.69
CA GLY A 266 22.30 13.96 -3.48
C GLY A 266 22.61 15.26 -4.23
N GLU A 267 22.76 15.19 -5.55
CA GLU A 267 22.94 16.36 -6.43
C GLU A 267 21.66 17.17 -6.68
N ASN A 268 20.49 16.66 -6.30
CA ASN A 268 19.22 17.35 -6.47
C ASN A 268 19.05 18.42 -5.39
N TYR A 269 18.28 19.46 -5.68
CA TYR A 269 18.13 20.57 -4.75
C TYR A 269 16.71 21.13 -4.74
N TYR A 270 16.40 21.81 -3.65
CA TYR A 270 15.15 22.53 -3.51
C TYR A 270 15.20 23.88 -4.25
N ASP A 271 14.33 24.06 -5.23
CA ASP A 271 14.17 25.33 -5.96
C ASP A 271 13.06 26.17 -5.32
N LYS A 272 13.48 27.15 -4.51
CA LYS A 272 12.57 28.14 -3.90
C LYS A 272 11.79 28.94 -4.94
N SER A 273 12.37 29.15 -6.12
CA SER A 273 11.79 29.96 -7.20
C SER A 273 10.87 29.19 -8.13
N ALA A 274 10.72 27.87 -7.94
CA ALA A 274 9.84 27.03 -8.75
C ALA A 274 8.44 27.62 -8.87
N ALA A 275 7.92 27.72 -10.09
CA ALA A 275 6.66 28.42 -10.37
C ALA A 275 5.48 27.90 -9.55
N ILE A 276 5.47 26.59 -9.27
CA ILE A 276 4.42 25.93 -8.49
C ILE A 276 4.31 26.46 -7.06
N ASN A 277 5.42 26.92 -6.46
CA ASN A 277 5.46 27.41 -5.09
C ASN A 277 4.57 28.63 -4.86
N LYS A 278 4.32 29.43 -5.90
CA LYS A 278 3.46 30.63 -5.84
C LYS A 278 1.99 30.30 -5.56
N TYR A 279 1.57 29.06 -5.80
CA TYR A 279 0.18 28.62 -5.66
C TYR A 279 -0.07 27.80 -4.39
N ILE A 280 0.97 27.55 -3.58
CA ILE A 280 0.87 26.73 -2.38
C ILE A 280 0.71 27.65 -1.16
N PRO A 281 -0.35 27.47 -0.34
CA PRO A 281 -0.50 28.21 0.90
C PRO A 281 0.68 27.97 1.84
N GLU A 282 1.11 29.02 2.55
CA GLU A 282 2.27 28.99 3.46
C GLU A 282 2.20 27.84 4.47
N GLY A 283 1.02 27.63 5.08
CA GLY A 283 0.81 26.53 6.05
C GLY A 283 0.89 25.11 5.48
N LEU A 284 0.83 24.93 4.15
CA LEU A 284 0.98 23.63 3.48
C LEU A 284 2.32 23.50 2.74
N TYR A 285 3.14 24.54 2.76
CA TYR A 285 4.33 24.64 1.96
C TYR A 285 5.35 23.55 2.27
N ILE A 286 5.71 23.40 3.56
CA ILE A 286 6.66 22.38 4.01
C ILE A 286 6.12 20.99 3.65
N THR A 287 4.85 20.72 3.96
CA THR A 287 4.17 19.45 3.62
C THR A 287 4.30 19.15 2.14
N PHE A 288 4.03 20.13 1.28
CA PHE A 288 4.05 19.98 -0.17
C PHE A 288 5.45 19.71 -0.72
N VAL A 289 6.47 20.45 -0.27
CA VAL A 289 7.85 20.27 -0.72
C VAL A 289 8.36 18.88 -0.32
N TYR A 290 8.17 18.47 0.94
CA TYR A 290 8.59 17.14 1.39
C TYR A 290 7.78 16.03 0.75
N LEU A 291 6.47 16.18 0.60
CA LEU A 291 5.66 15.19 -0.10
C LEU A 291 6.12 15.03 -1.56
N THR A 292 6.50 16.12 -2.22
CA THR A 292 7.07 16.07 -3.58
C THR A 292 8.39 15.29 -3.59
N ALA A 293 9.31 15.58 -2.67
CA ALA A 293 10.56 14.83 -2.55
C ALA A 293 10.30 13.33 -2.37
N TYR A 294 9.49 12.95 -1.38
CA TYR A 294 9.15 11.54 -1.07
C TYR A 294 8.47 10.80 -2.23
N LEU A 295 7.57 11.48 -2.96
CA LEU A 295 6.84 10.88 -4.07
C LEU A 295 7.64 10.83 -5.38
N CYS A 296 8.69 11.63 -5.53
CA CYS A 296 9.37 11.79 -6.81
C CYS A 296 10.83 11.33 -6.81
N GLU A 297 11.50 11.21 -5.66
CA GLU A 297 12.92 10.82 -5.60
C GLU A 297 13.18 9.45 -6.23
N GLY A 298 12.20 8.54 -6.16
CA GLY A 298 12.30 7.24 -6.82
C GLY A 298 12.39 7.33 -8.34
N TYR A 299 11.78 8.35 -8.98
CA TYR A 299 11.91 8.59 -10.41
C TYR A 299 13.32 9.05 -10.79
N TYR A 300 13.97 9.84 -9.94
CA TYR A 300 15.38 10.17 -10.11
C TYR A 300 16.24 8.91 -10.01
N GLY A 301 16.02 8.06 -9.00
CA GLY A 301 16.69 6.75 -8.92
C GLY A 301 16.45 5.87 -10.16
N MET A 302 15.23 5.84 -10.71
CA MET A 302 14.95 5.16 -11.97
C MET A 302 15.70 5.80 -13.16
N SER A 303 15.83 7.13 -13.18
CA SER A 303 16.59 7.85 -14.22
C SER A 303 18.06 7.45 -14.23
N LEU A 304 18.68 7.35 -13.05
CA LEU A 304 20.05 6.83 -12.88
C LEU A 304 20.15 5.38 -13.35
N ALA A 305 19.16 4.55 -13.02
CA ALA A 305 19.14 3.16 -13.47
C ALA A 305 19.21 3.04 -15.01
N THR A 306 18.67 4.01 -15.76
CA THR A 306 18.70 3.98 -17.23
C THR A 306 20.08 4.18 -17.85
N THR A 307 21.08 4.62 -17.08
CA THR A 307 22.47 4.74 -17.55
C THR A 307 23.28 3.46 -17.33
N LEU A 308 22.71 2.48 -16.63
CA LEU A 308 23.35 1.22 -16.29
C LEU A 308 22.80 0.07 -17.13
N GLU A 309 23.69 -0.84 -17.54
CA GLU A 309 23.28 -2.08 -18.20
C GLU A 309 22.47 -2.97 -17.25
N TRP A 310 21.51 -3.72 -17.79
CA TRP A 310 20.70 -4.63 -16.98
C TRP A 310 21.48 -5.90 -16.62
N VAL A 311 21.52 -6.21 -15.32
CA VAL A 311 22.05 -7.47 -14.79
C VAL A 311 20.91 -8.20 -14.07
N PRO A 312 20.53 -9.42 -14.50
CA PRO A 312 19.40 -10.12 -13.92
C PRO A 312 19.67 -10.58 -12.48
N ASN A 313 18.67 -10.42 -11.62
CA ASN A 313 18.65 -10.97 -10.25
C ASN A 313 17.83 -12.27 -10.15
N TRP A 314 17.54 -12.91 -11.28
CA TRP A 314 16.94 -14.25 -11.38
C TRP A 314 15.63 -14.45 -10.61
N GLY A 315 14.82 -13.40 -10.47
CA GLY A 315 13.54 -13.42 -9.76
C GLY A 315 13.66 -13.16 -8.26
N MET A 316 14.80 -12.65 -7.79
CA MET A 316 15.09 -12.40 -6.37
C MET A 316 15.34 -10.91 -6.08
N GLY A 317 15.47 -10.06 -7.10
CA GLY A 317 15.84 -8.65 -6.94
C GLY A 317 14.69 -7.73 -6.54
N PHE A 318 13.44 -8.13 -6.78
CA PHE A 318 12.28 -7.28 -6.55
C PHE A 318 11.92 -7.07 -5.09
N SER A 319 12.24 -8.03 -4.22
CA SER A 319 11.84 -8.02 -2.81
C SER A 319 13.07 -8.11 -1.92
N PRO A 320 13.38 -7.04 -1.15
CA PRO A 320 14.40 -7.11 -0.11
C PRO A 320 14.18 -8.27 0.87
N PHE A 321 12.92 -8.60 1.18
CA PHE A 321 12.62 -9.72 2.06
C PHE A 321 13.05 -11.07 1.44
N ILE A 322 12.68 -11.34 0.18
CA ILE A 322 13.11 -12.58 -0.51
C ILE A 322 14.63 -12.60 -0.61
N ARG A 323 15.22 -11.50 -1.09
CA ARG A 323 16.64 -11.36 -1.28
C ARG A 323 17.43 -11.63 -0.01
N ASN A 324 17.12 -10.94 1.09
CA ASN A 324 17.89 -11.06 2.33
C ASN A 324 17.81 -12.48 2.93
N ASN A 325 16.65 -13.15 2.81
CA ASN A 325 16.52 -14.52 3.30
C ASN A 325 17.22 -15.53 2.38
N LEU A 326 17.16 -15.36 1.06
CA LEU A 326 17.81 -16.26 0.11
C LEU A 326 19.32 -16.07 0.07
N SER A 327 19.84 -14.85 0.18
CA SER A 327 21.28 -14.58 0.27
C SER A 327 21.90 -15.36 1.43
N GLY A 328 21.23 -15.37 2.60
CA GLY A 328 21.68 -16.12 3.76
C GLY A 328 21.65 -17.65 3.57
N ILE A 329 20.68 -18.18 2.83
CA ILE A 329 20.56 -19.62 2.54
C ILE A 329 21.58 -20.07 1.49
N LEU A 330 21.78 -19.27 0.46
CA LEU A 330 22.64 -19.61 -0.69
C LEU A 330 24.11 -19.24 -0.47
N GLY A 331 24.41 -18.40 0.52
CA GLY A 331 25.76 -17.89 0.78
C GLY A 331 26.27 -16.95 -0.31
N VAL A 332 25.38 -16.32 -1.09
CA VAL A 332 25.72 -15.37 -2.16
C VAL A 332 25.07 -14.02 -1.91
N ASP A 333 25.76 -12.93 -2.24
CA ASP A 333 25.19 -11.59 -2.12
C ASP A 333 24.34 -11.25 -3.36
N LEU A 334 23.04 -11.54 -3.27
CA LEU A 334 22.06 -11.17 -4.29
C LEU A 334 21.80 -9.65 -4.35
N PHE A 335 22.28 -8.85 -3.39
CA PHE A 335 22.04 -7.41 -3.41
C PHE A 335 23.03 -6.67 -4.31
N ALA A 336 24.27 -7.14 -4.40
CA ALA A 336 25.31 -6.56 -5.24
C ALA A 336 24.89 -6.35 -6.71
N ASN A 337 24.09 -7.28 -7.26
CA ASN A 337 23.64 -7.22 -8.66
C ASN A 337 22.43 -6.31 -8.88
N SER A 338 21.84 -5.75 -7.83
CA SER A 338 20.66 -4.90 -7.95
C SER A 338 21.02 -3.52 -8.51
N TYR A 339 20.06 -2.90 -9.20
CA TYR A 339 20.16 -1.49 -9.59
C TYR A 339 20.43 -0.60 -8.37
N GLN A 340 19.85 -0.90 -7.21
CA GLN A 340 20.04 -0.07 -6.01
C GLN A 340 21.52 0.07 -5.63
N VAL A 341 22.27 -1.05 -5.58
CA VAL A 341 23.70 -1.04 -5.24
C VAL A 341 24.53 -0.45 -6.37
N ARG A 342 24.26 -0.84 -7.62
CA ARG A 342 25.06 -0.38 -8.76
C ARG A 342 24.88 1.11 -9.06
N ILE A 343 23.70 1.66 -8.77
CA ILE A 343 23.47 3.11 -8.80
C ILE A 343 24.29 3.79 -7.71
N ASP A 344 24.34 3.19 -6.51
CA ASP A 344 25.09 3.74 -5.38
C ASP A 344 26.60 3.79 -5.67
N GLU A 345 27.16 2.73 -6.26
CA GLU A 345 28.57 2.65 -6.63
C GLU A 345 29.00 3.75 -7.63
N VAL A 346 28.08 4.20 -8.50
CA VAL A 346 28.38 5.18 -9.56
C VAL A 346 27.98 6.60 -9.16
N TYR A 347 26.90 6.77 -8.41
CA TYR A 347 26.25 8.06 -8.18
C TYR A 347 26.10 8.44 -6.70
N ASP A 348 26.51 7.58 -5.75
CA ASP A 348 26.35 7.78 -4.30
C ASP A 348 24.89 8.10 -3.90
N TRP A 349 23.93 7.52 -4.62
CA TRP A 349 22.51 7.74 -4.38
C TRP A 349 22.02 7.04 -3.10
N GLY A 350 22.77 6.12 -2.51
CA GLY A 350 22.38 5.38 -1.32
C GLY A 350 21.39 4.25 -1.61
N ALA A 351 21.88 3.03 -1.71
CA ALA A 351 21.08 1.84 -2.04
C ALA A 351 19.95 1.55 -1.04
N LEU A 352 20.15 1.91 0.24
CA LEU A 352 19.20 1.72 1.34
C LEU A 352 18.71 3.04 1.96
N ARG A 353 19.33 4.16 1.60
CA ARG A 353 19.04 5.49 2.17
C ARG A 353 17.90 6.17 1.43
N ASN A 354 17.94 6.11 0.10
CA ASN A 354 17.01 6.82 -0.77
C ASN A 354 16.01 5.87 -1.39
N PHE A 355 14.84 6.38 -1.77
CA PHE A 355 13.85 5.55 -2.43
C PHE A 355 14.21 5.28 -3.89
N HIS A 356 13.76 4.10 -4.34
CA HIS A 356 13.85 3.61 -5.70
C HIS A 356 12.47 3.13 -6.09
N THR A 357 11.94 3.59 -7.23
CA THR A 357 10.58 3.21 -7.66
C THR A 357 10.37 1.69 -7.62
N ALA A 358 9.12 1.27 -7.43
CA ALA A 358 8.76 -0.13 -7.62
C ALA A 358 9.16 -0.66 -9.02
N TYR A 359 9.15 0.22 -10.03
CA TYR A 359 9.63 -0.10 -11.37
C TYR A 359 11.09 -0.52 -11.39
N THR A 360 11.98 0.22 -10.71
CA THR A 360 13.41 -0.13 -10.60
C THR A 360 13.61 -1.45 -9.86
N PHE A 361 12.85 -1.69 -8.78
CA PHE A 361 12.88 -2.98 -8.08
C PHE A 361 12.49 -4.14 -8.99
N TRP A 362 11.42 -4.01 -9.77
CA TRP A 362 11.00 -5.06 -10.70
C TRP A 362 11.95 -5.22 -11.88
N ALA A 363 12.53 -4.11 -12.36
CA ALA A 363 13.51 -4.13 -13.43
C ALA A 363 14.76 -4.95 -13.07
N ASN A 364 15.11 -5.10 -11.78
CA ASN A 364 16.19 -6.01 -11.36
C ASN A 364 16.02 -7.43 -11.92
N ASP A 365 14.78 -7.90 -12.07
CA ASP A 365 14.50 -9.30 -12.47
C ASP A 365 14.05 -9.44 -13.92
N VAL A 366 13.44 -8.41 -14.51
CA VAL A 366 12.84 -8.52 -15.86
C VAL A 366 13.25 -7.43 -16.83
N GLY A 367 14.15 -6.52 -16.42
CA GLY A 367 14.51 -5.32 -17.17
C GLY A 367 13.34 -4.35 -17.37
N TYR A 368 13.60 -3.19 -17.96
CA TYR A 368 12.57 -2.15 -18.14
C TYR A 368 11.40 -2.60 -19.04
N ILE A 369 11.69 -3.36 -20.10
CA ILE A 369 10.65 -3.89 -21.00
C ILE A 369 9.76 -4.90 -20.26
N GLY A 370 10.34 -5.77 -19.43
CA GLY A 370 9.57 -6.73 -18.65
C GLY A 370 8.65 -6.06 -17.62
N VAL A 371 9.01 -4.89 -17.10
CA VAL A 371 8.13 -4.11 -16.21
C VAL A 371 6.82 -3.71 -16.90
N ILE A 372 6.82 -3.46 -18.22
CA ILE A 372 5.57 -3.22 -18.98
C ILE A 372 4.60 -4.39 -18.82
N PHE A 373 5.12 -5.63 -18.90
CA PHE A 373 4.31 -6.83 -18.72
C PHE A 373 3.82 -7.00 -17.27
N ILE A 374 4.68 -6.73 -16.27
CA ILE A 374 4.29 -6.72 -14.85
C ILE A 374 3.16 -5.71 -14.61
N MET A 375 3.24 -4.51 -15.19
CA MET A 375 2.22 -3.47 -15.05
C MET A 375 0.89 -3.87 -15.68
N PHE A 376 0.93 -4.55 -16.83
CA PHE A 376 -0.27 -5.16 -17.41
C PHE A 376 -0.90 -6.18 -16.46
N ILE A 377 -0.10 -7.09 -15.88
CA ILE A 377 -0.59 -8.08 -14.90
C ILE A 377 -1.20 -7.39 -13.68
N LEU A 378 -0.51 -6.39 -13.12
CA LEU A 378 -0.99 -5.62 -11.98
C LEU A 378 -2.36 -4.99 -12.27
N GLY A 379 -2.51 -4.36 -13.44
CA GLY A 379 -3.77 -3.79 -13.89
C GLY A 379 -4.87 -4.84 -14.04
N TYR A 380 -4.51 -5.99 -14.61
CA TYR A 380 -5.43 -7.11 -14.80
C TYR A 380 -5.93 -7.67 -13.46
N VAL A 381 -5.02 -7.95 -12.52
CA VAL A 381 -5.35 -8.44 -11.17
C VAL A 381 -6.20 -7.39 -10.44
N PHE A 382 -5.85 -6.12 -10.51
CA PHE A 382 -6.64 -5.02 -9.96
C PHE A 382 -8.08 -5.02 -10.47
N GLY A 383 -8.28 -5.10 -11.79
CA GLY A 383 -9.61 -5.13 -12.39
C GLY A 383 -10.45 -6.32 -11.92
N LYS A 384 -9.83 -7.51 -11.79
CA LYS A 384 -10.49 -8.71 -11.27
C LYS A 384 -10.89 -8.57 -9.80
N CYS A 385 -9.96 -8.15 -8.95
CA CYS A 385 -10.21 -7.96 -7.52
C CYS A 385 -11.23 -6.85 -7.25
N TYR A 386 -11.17 -5.76 -8.01
CA TYR A 386 -12.08 -4.63 -7.86
C TYR A 386 -13.53 -5.04 -8.13
N ARG A 387 -13.77 -5.76 -9.23
CA ARG A 387 -15.11 -6.25 -9.55
C ARG A 387 -15.56 -7.38 -8.62
N ALA A 388 -14.66 -8.29 -8.27
CA ALA A 388 -14.98 -9.41 -7.38
C ALA A 388 -15.35 -8.95 -5.96
N SER A 389 -14.68 -7.91 -5.43
CA SER A 389 -14.98 -7.36 -4.11
C SER A 389 -16.34 -6.68 -4.08
N ILE A 390 -16.69 -5.88 -5.10
CA ILE A 390 -17.97 -5.14 -5.15
C ILE A 390 -19.14 -6.05 -5.53
N LEU A 391 -19.02 -6.82 -6.61
CA LEU A 391 -20.15 -7.54 -7.20
C LEU A 391 -20.41 -8.89 -6.53
N ARG A 392 -19.36 -9.54 -6.00
CA ARG A 392 -19.44 -10.92 -5.48
C ARG A 392 -18.99 -11.04 -4.02
N GLN A 393 -18.61 -9.92 -3.39
CA GLN A 393 -18.08 -9.87 -2.03
C GLN A 393 -16.97 -10.90 -1.75
N SER A 394 -16.11 -11.16 -2.74
CA SER A 394 -15.02 -12.14 -2.56
C SER A 394 -14.06 -11.63 -1.48
N LYS A 395 -13.95 -12.36 -0.36
CA LYS A 395 -13.10 -11.97 0.78
C LYS A 395 -11.64 -11.77 0.40
N SER A 396 -11.09 -12.68 -0.41
CA SER A 396 -9.74 -12.59 -0.95
C SER A 396 -9.55 -11.30 -1.75
N ALA A 397 -10.53 -10.93 -2.58
CA ALA A 397 -10.50 -9.69 -3.35
C ALA A 397 -10.65 -8.46 -2.46
N ILE A 398 -11.51 -8.52 -1.42
CA ILE A 398 -11.68 -7.43 -0.45
C ILE A 398 -10.37 -7.15 0.28
N ILE A 399 -9.63 -8.20 0.69
CA ILE A 399 -8.31 -8.08 1.32
C ILE A 399 -7.25 -7.60 0.32
N MET A 400 -7.26 -8.15 -0.90
CA MET A 400 -6.26 -7.82 -1.92
C MET A 400 -6.37 -6.36 -2.39
N MET A 401 -7.57 -5.78 -2.40
CA MET A 401 -7.78 -4.43 -2.94
C MET A 401 -7.00 -3.33 -2.21
N PRO A 402 -7.02 -3.23 -0.86
CA PRO A 402 -6.16 -2.29 -0.16
C PRO A 402 -4.68 -2.50 -0.44
N LEU A 403 -4.18 -3.74 -0.50
CA LEU A 403 -2.78 -4.04 -0.84
C LEU A 403 -2.43 -3.55 -2.26
N LEU A 404 -3.30 -3.77 -3.25
CA LEU A 404 -3.07 -3.31 -4.61
C LEU A 404 -3.14 -1.78 -4.73
N VAL A 405 -4.01 -1.12 -3.95
CA VAL A 405 -4.05 0.34 -3.89
C VAL A 405 -2.77 0.88 -3.24
N THR A 406 -2.29 0.29 -2.15
CA THR A 406 -0.99 0.62 -1.54
C THR A 406 0.13 0.43 -2.55
N MET A 407 0.18 -0.71 -3.25
CA MET A 407 1.19 -0.98 -4.27
C MET A 407 1.21 0.09 -5.37
N ILE A 408 0.03 0.47 -5.90
CA ILE A 408 -0.07 1.52 -6.93
C ILE A 408 0.30 2.90 -6.38
N PHE A 409 -0.14 3.23 -5.17
CA PHE A 409 0.16 4.50 -4.53
C PHE A 409 1.68 4.66 -4.31
N TYR A 410 2.37 3.59 -3.93
CA TYR A 410 3.80 3.65 -3.68
C TYR A 410 4.68 3.39 -4.92
N LEU A 411 4.12 3.08 -6.11
CA LEU A 411 4.91 2.90 -7.35
C LEU A 411 6.01 3.96 -7.57
N PRO A 412 5.73 5.27 -7.41
CA PRO A 412 6.72 6.33 -7.62
C PRO A 412 7.83 6.34 -6.58
N ALA A 413 7.54 5.87 -5.36
CA ALA A 413 8.45 5.91 -4.24
C ALA A 413 9.18 4.57 -4.08
N ASN A 414 8.47 3.47 -3.81
CA ASN A 414 9.10 2.18 -3.48
C ASN A 414 8.22 0.97 -3.80
N ASN A 415 8.78 -0.24 -3.66
CA ASN A 415 8.06 -1.50 -3.83
C ASN A 415 7.31 -1.96 -2.56
N LYS A 416 6.52 -1.07 -1.96
CA LYS A 416 5.97 -1.20 -0.60
C LYS A 416 5.52 -2.59 -0.19
N VAL A 417 4.61 -3.18 -0.97
CA VAL A 417 3.97 -4.46 -0.64
C VAL A 417 4.97 -5.62 -0.61
N PHE A 418 6.03 -5.54 -1.41
CA PHE A 418 7.04 -6.59 -1.53
C PHE A 418 8.31 -6.30 -0.71
N VAL A 419 8.46 -5.08 -0.16
CA VAL A 419 9.51 -4.75 0.80
C VAL A 419 9.19 -5.34 2.17
N GLN A 420 7.93 -5.24 2.61
CA GLN A 420 7.53 -5.72 3.93
C GLN A 420 7.14 -7.22 3.90
N PRO A 421 7.61 -8.04 4.86
CA PRO A 421 7.27 -9.46 4.96
C PRO A 421 5.75 -9.69 5.06
N ALA A 422 5.08 -8.88 5.88
CA ALA A 422 3.66 -9.06 6.20
C ALA A 422 2.74 -8.90 4.98
N SER A 423 2.88 -7.80 4.25
CA SER A 423 2.06 -7.53 3.05
C SER A 423 2.41 -8.49 1.91
N MET A 424 3.69 -8.86 1.77
CA MET A 424 4.13 -9.79 0.74
C MET A 424 3.53 -11.18 0.97
N LEU A 425 3.71 -11.74 2.17
CA LEU A 425 3.21 -13.07 2.50
C LEU A 425 1.69 -13.13 2.40
N LEU A 426 0.99 -12.07 2.82
CA LEU A 426 -0.45 -11.98 2.63
C LEU A 426 -0.83 -12.02 1.14
N MET A 427 -0.13 -11.25 0.29
CA MET A 427 -0.39 -11.27 -1.15
C MET A 427 -0.14 -12.65 -1.76
N VAL A 428 1.00 -13.29 -1.44
CA VAL A 428 1.34 -14.64 -1.91
C VAL A 428 0.30 -15.67 -1.44
N TYR A 429 -0.09 -15.63 -0.16
CA TYR A 429 -1.12 -16.51 0.40
C TYR A 429 -2.45 -16.38 -0.33
N LEU A 430 -2.91 -15.14 -0.59
CA LEU A 430 -4.18 -14.91 -1.28
C LEU A 430 -4.16 -15.37 -2.74
N VAL A 431 -3.03 -15.17 -3.44
CA VAL A 431 -2.84 -15.66 -4.81
C VAL A 431 -2.85 -17.19 -4.84
N GLY A 432 -2.08 -17.83 -3.95
CA GLY A 432 -2.06 -19.29 -3.82
C GLY A 432 -3.43 -19.87 -3.47
N TYR A 433 -4.15 -19.23 -2.53
CA TYR A 433 -5.51 -19.63 -2.15
C TYR A 433 -6.49 -19.59 -3.33
N GLU A 434 -6.51 -18.52 -4.12
CA GLU A 434 -7.40 -18.42 -5.29
C GLU A 434 -6.99 -19.39 -6.41
N PHE A 435 -5.69 -19.64 -6.60
CA PHE A 435 -5.20 -20.64 -7.54
C PHE A 435 -5.68 -22.06 -7.17
N LEU A 436 -5.46 -22.48 -5.93
CA LEU A 436 -5.90 -23.80 -5.44
C LEU A 436 -7.41 -23.98 -5.54
N LYS A 437 -8.17 -22.95 -5.18
CA LYS A 437 -9.64 -22.92 -5.31
C LYS A 437 -10.09 -23.06 -6.76
N TYR A 438 -9.39 -22.44 -7.70
CA TYR A 438 -9.69 -22.56 -9.13
C TYR A 438 -9.40 -23.98 -9.64
N SER A 439 -8.24 -24.53 -9.30
CA SER A 439 -7.82 -25.90 -9.68
C SER A 439 -8.78 -26.97 -9.15
N SER A 440 -9.22 -26.85 -7.89
CA SER A 440 -10.21 -27.76 -7.29
C SER A 440 -11.56 -27.74 -8.02
N LYS A 441 -12.06 -26.56 -8.41
CA LYS A 441 -13.32 -26.45 -9.17
C LYS A 441 -13.25 -27.06 -10.57
N ARG A 442 -12.09 -27.04 -11.21
CA ARG A 442 -11.90 -27.66 -12.53
C ARG A 442 -11.97 -29.18 -12.44
N LYS A 443 -11.36 -29.78 -11.41
CA LYS A 443 -11.42 -31.22 -11.15
C LYS A 443 -12.86 -31.70 -10.96
N ASN A 444 -13.68 -30.95 -10.22
CA ASN A 444 -15.08 -31.31 -9.96
C ASN A 444 -16.03 -31.08 -11.16
N ARG A 445 -15.55 -30.52 -12.28
CA ARG A 445 -16.32 -30.34 -13.53
C ARG A 445 -15.87 -31.31 -14.64
N GLY A 446 -14.82 -32.09 -14.40
CA GLY A 446 -14.28 -33.09 -15.32
C GLY A 446 -14.65 -34.53 -14.95
N ILE A 447 -15.66 -34.69 -14.09
CA ILE A 447 -16.44 -35.90 -13.83
C ILE A 447 -17.88 -35.50 -14.19
#